data_AF-A0A7J8PRK2-F1
#
_entry.id   AF-A0A7J8PRK2-F1
#
_cell.length_a   1.000
_cell.length_b   1.000
_cell.length_c   1.000
_cell.angle_alpha   90.00
_cell.angle_beta   90.00
_cell.angle_gamma   90.00
#
_symmetry.space_group_name_H-M   'P 1'
#
loop_
_entity.id
_entity.type
_entity.pdbx_description
1 polymer ?
#
loop_
_entity_poly.entity_id
_entity_poly.type
_entity_poly.pdbx_seq_one_letter_code
_entity_poly.pdbx_strand_id
1 'polypeptide(L)'
;MHVLSMPRCLYILVKGGSLRASDTFPGDRHLIEVWSPNSQTSILTGFNDTKDENVGIYYEDVTFRDILFDSSFRGGGIFVIDSARIRIDNCFFLHFSTQGILVQKGHETFISSCFLGQVSTVGGDKGERGFSGTAIQLSSNDNAITDIAIFSAAIGILLIGQANIVTGVHCYNKATAFGGVGILVKSTAELTRIDNCYLDFTAIVMEDPVQVHVTNGLFLGDANVVLKPLKGQISGLNIVNNMFNGNPGNMVPNIQLDGTFSTVNQVVIQHNNVNGMSLKSTVGEMTVAGNGTKWVADFSSLLVFPDRINHFQYSFHIQKEVSAGFPVHAVTNTSNNIVVVESDKAVNGVVSVAVDQFNRIGETSSLKV
;
A
#
# COMPACT_ATOMS: atom_id res chain seq x y z
N MET A 1 23.46 -20.58 -20.59
CA MET A 1 22.19 -20.48 -21.32
C MET A 1 22.18 -19.15 -22.07
N HIS A 2 21.90 -19.14 -23.38
CA HIS A 2 21.70 -17.89 -24.13
C HIS A 2 20.32 -17.32 -23.77
N VAL A 3 20.21 -15.99 -23.63
CA VAL A 3 18.93 -15.30 -23.42
C VAL A 3 17.97 -15.68 -24.54
N LEU A 4 16.77 -16.15 -24.20
CA LEU A 4 15.71 -16.40 -25.18
C LEU A 4 15.06 -15.06 -25.56
N SER A 5 15.44 -14.51 -26.70
CA SER A 5 14.76 -13.38 -27.35
C SER A 5 13.72 -13.93 -28.31
N MET A 6 12.45 -13.53 -28.13
CA MET A 6 11.35 -13.95 -29.02
C MET A 6 11.16 -12.93 -30.15
N PRO A 7 10.91 -13.34 -31.41
CA PRO A 7 10.51 -12.42 -32.49
C PRO A 7 9.05 -11.97 -32.33
N ARG A 8 8.66 -10.89 -33.03
CA ARG A 8 7.28 -10.35 -33.03
C ARG A 8 6.29 -11.46 -33.35
N CYS A 9 5.49 -11.87 -32.37
CA CYS A 9 4.55 -12.97 -32.50
C CYS A 9 3.21 -12.62 -31.84
N LEU A 10 2.14 -13.08 -32.47
CA LEU A 10 0.80 -13.11 -31.92
C LEU A 10 0.59 -14.52 -31.35
N TYR A 11 0.20 -14.62 -30.07
CA TYR A 11 -0.24 -15.85 -29.41
C TYR A 11 0.85 -16.93 -29.21
N ILE A 12 1.62 -16.82 -28.11
CA ILE A 12 2.63 -17.81 -27.70
C ILE A 12 2.26 -18.41 -26.35
N LEU A 13 2.34 -19.74 -26.22
CA LEU A 13 2.30 -20.44 -24.94
C LEU A 13 3.64 -21.12 -24.66
N VAL A 14 4.35 -20.65 -23.65
CA VAL A 14 5.50 -21.32 -23.05
C VAL A 14 5.00 -22.02 -21.80
N LYS A 15 5.15 -23.35 -21.73
CA LYS A 15 4.66 -24.10 -20.56
C LYS A 15 5.54 -25.26 -20.12
N GLY A 16 5.54 -25.51 -18.82
CA GLY A 16 6.18 -26.66 -18.20
C GLY A 16 7.70 -26.59 -18.11
N GLY A 17 8.25 -27.27 -17.11
CA GLY A 17 9.70 -27.51 -16.98
C GLY A 17 10.42 -26.50 -16.11
N SER A 18 11.74 -26.41 -16.28
CA SER A 18 12.61 -25.54 -15.50
C SER A 18 13.61 -24.82 -16.39
N LEU A 19 13.77 -23.52 -16.17
CA LEU A 19 14.83 -22.70 -16.73
C LEU A 19 15.77 -22.31 -15.61
N ARG A 20 17.05 -22.69 -15.77
CA ARG A 20 18.08 -22.43 -14.76
C ARG A 20 19.24 -21.65 -15.36
N ALA A 21 19.62 -20.57 -14.69
CA ALA A 21 20.81 -19.80 -15.01
C ALA A 21 22.07 -20.66 -14.84
N SER A 22 22.99 -20.57 -15.80
CA SER A 22 24.34 -21.14 -15.68
C SER A 22 25.21 -20.29 -14.76
N ASP A 23 26.32 -20.85 -14.27
CA ASP A 23 27.27 -20.13 -13.40
C ASP A 23 27.86 -18.86 -14.05
N THR A 24 27.85 -18.82 -15.38
CA THR A 24 28.31 -17.68 -16.20
C THR A 24 27.18 -16.74 -16.66
N PHE A 25 25.94 -16.92 -16.19
CA PHE A 25 24.82 -16.07 -16.57
C PHE A 25 25.08 -14.60 -16.16
N PRO A 26 24.76 -13.60 -16.99
CA PRO A 26 24.95 -12.21 -16.64
C PRO A 26 24.11 -11.80 -15.42
N GLY A 27 24.66 -10.92 -14.57
CA GLY A 27 24.02 -10.51 -13.30
C GLY A 27 22.93 -9.44 -13.45
N ASP A 28 22.78 -8.89 -14.65
CA ASP A 28 21.92 -7.76 -15.01
C ASP A 28 20.86 -8.11 -16.06
N ARG A 29 20.63 -9.39 -16.32
CA ARG A 29 19.67 -9.91 -17.31
C ARG A 29 18.61 -10.77 -16.68
N HIS A 30 17.59 -11.16 -17.45
CA HIS A 30 16.53 -12.07 -17.02
C HIS A 30 16.56 -13.36 -17.83
N LEU A 31 16.14 -14.48 -17.23
CA LEU A 31 16.11 -15.79 -17.91
C LEU A 31 15.28 -15.75 -19.20
N ILE A 32 14.18 -14.98 -19.19
CA ILE A 32 13.39 -14.64 -20.37
C ILE A 32 13.26 -13.13 -20.46
N GLU A 33 13.48 -12.59 -21.66
CA GLU A 33 13.27 -11.18 -21.97
C GLU A 33 12.34 -11.06 -23.19
N VAL A 34 11.11 -10.60 -22.95
CA VAL A 34 10.13 -10.26 -23.98
C VAL A 34 10.32 -8.79 -24.32
N TRP A 35 11.17 -8.51 -25.31
CA TRP A 35 11.59 -7.17 -25.67
C TRP A 35 11.89 -7.05 -27.16
N SER A 36 11.79 -5.84 -27.72
CA SER A 36 12.10 -5.53 -29.11
C SER A 36 13.36 -4.68 -29.18
N PRO A 37 14.23 -4.81 -30.21
CA PRO A 37 15.34 -3.87 -30.40
C PRO A 37 14.94 -2.39 -30.47
N ASN A 38 13.66 -2.12 -30.79
CA ASN A 38 13.09 -0.78 -30.82
C ASN A 38 12.49 -0.33 -29.46
N SER A 39 12.51 -1.21 -28.45
CA SER A 39 12.10 -0.87 -27.10
C SER A 39 13.13 0.07 -26.47
N GLN A 40 12.65 1.23 -26.03
CA GLN A 40 13.47 2.16 -25.27
C GLN A 40 13.14 1.98 -23.79
N THR A 41 14.15 1.71 -22.96
CA THR A 41 13.97 1.76 -21.50
C THR A 41 13.81 3.23 -21.09
N SER A 42 12.61 3.66 -20.72
CA SER A 42 12.39 5.01 -20.19
C SER A 42 12.08 4.97 -18.69
N ILE A 43 12.47 6.04 -18.00
CA ILE A 43 12.04 6.31 -16.63
C ILE A 43 10.67 6.97 -16.75
N LEU A 44 9.60 6.28 -16.34
CA LEU A 44 8.25 6.84 -16.36
C LEU A 44 8.17 8.06 -15.42
N THR A 45 7.72 9.20 -15.95
CA THR A 45 7.45 10.43 -15.20
C THR A 45 5.97 10.81 -15.34
N GLY A 46 5.11 10.20 -14.52
CA GLY A 46 3.70 10.59 -14.37
C GLY A 46 2.76 10.18 -15.51
N PHE A 47 1.46 10.39 -15.27
CA PHE A 47 0.37 10.15 -16.22
C PHE A 47 0.42 11.15 -17.38
N ASN A 48 0.49 10.65 -18.61
CA ASN A 48 0.16 11.43 -19.80
C ASN A 48 -0.87 10.63 -20.61
N ASP A 49 -2.14 11.04 -20.49
CA ASP A 49 -3.31 10.55 -21.25
C ASP A 49 -3.22 10.85 -22.77
N THR A 50 -2.04 11.19 -23.29
CA THR A 50 -1.86 11.62 -24.67
C THR A 50 -0.89 10.70 -25.39
N LYS A 51 -1.46 9.77 -26.17
CA LYS A 51 -0.85 9.13 -27.35
C LYS A 51 0.36 8.21 -27.16
N ASP A 52 0.74 7.83 -25.94
CA ASP A 52 1.78 6.79 -25.74
C ASP A 52 1.23 5.35 -25.70
N GLU A 53 -0.10 5.18 -25.74
CA GLU A 53 -0.74 3.88 -25.52
C GLU A 53 -0.67 2.89 -26.70
N ASN A 54 -0.18 3.28 -27.88
CA ASN A 54 -0.04 2.36 -29.02
C ASN A 54 1.23 2.57 -29.88
N VAL A 55 2.09 3.53 -29.55
CA VAL A 55 3.36 3.71 -30.26
C VAL A 55 4.38 2.78 -29.61
N GLY A 56 4.34 1.50 -30.00
CA GLY A 56 5.42 0.56 -29.68
C GLY A 56 5.04 -0.70 -28.93
N ILE A 57 3.80 -1.21 -28.97
CA ILE A 57 3.54 -2.59 -28.53
C ILE A 57 4.13 -3.56 -29.56
N TYR A 58 5.05 -4.41 -29.11
CA TYR A 58 5.74 -5.38 -29.97
C TYR A 58 5.33 -6.82 -29.72
N TYR A 59 4.87 -7.16 -28.51
CA TYR A 59 4.45 -8.50 -28.16
C TYR A 59 3.06 -8.49 -27.56
N GLU A 60 2.23 -9.43 -28.02
CA GLU A 60 0.85 -9.55 -27.58
C GLU A 60 0.51 -11.03 -27.36
N ASP A 61 -0.29 -11.30 -26.34
CA ASP A 61 -0.86 -12.63 -26.07
C ASP A 61 0.19 -13.71 -25.82
N VAL A 62 1.22 -13.40 -25.03
CA VAL A 62 2.23 -14.37 -24.57
C VAL A 62 1.84 -14.90 -23.20
N THR A 63 1.85 -16.23 -23.03
CA THR A 63 1.58 -16.91 -21.76
C THR A 63 2.77 -17.75 -21.33
N PHE A 64 3.20 -17.57 -20.08
CA PHE A 64 4.14 -18.42 -19.36
C PHE A 64 3.37 -19.20 -18.29
N ARG A 65 3.46 -20.54 -18.30
CA ARG A 65 2.68 -21.38 -17.39
C ARG A 65 3.43 -22.60 -16.86
N ASP A 66 3.30 -22.91 -15.57
CA ASP A 66 3.86 -24.12 -14.95
C ASP A 66 5.40 -24.25 -15.08
N ILE A 67 6.13 -23.12 -15.00
CA ILE A 67 7.59 -23.09 -15.18
C ILE A 67 8.29 -22.72 -13.86
N LEU A 68 9.36 -23.44 -13.54
CA LEU A 68 10.34 -23.02 -12.55
C LEU A 68 11.42 -22.15 -13.19
N PHE A 69 11.55 -20.91 -12.72
CA PHE A 69 12.63 -19.98 -13.05
C PHE A 69 13.64 -19.96 -11.89
N ASP A 70 14.81 -20.56 -12.08
CA ASP A 70 15.91 -20.55 -11.11
C ASP A 70 17.05 -19.68 -11.64
N SER A 71 17.15 -18.45 -11.15
CA SER A 71 18.17 -17.50 -11.59
C SER A 71 19.55 -17.76 -10.97
N SER A 72 19.75 -18.83 -10.18
CA SER A 72 21.04 -19.22 -9.58
C SER A 72 21.80 -18.08 -8.88
N PHE A 73 21.07 -17.16 -8.25
CA PHE A 73 21.54 -15.91 -7.61
C PHE A 73 22.18 -14.91 -8.58
N ARG A 74 21.75 -14.92 -9.85
CA ARG A 74 22.29 -14.07 -10.92
C ARG A 74 21.15 -13.53 -11.79
N GLY A 75 21.03 -12.20 -11.86
CA GLY A 75 19.99 -11.57 -12.67
C GLY A 75 18.59 -11.84 -12.13
N GLY A 76 17.62 -11.92 -13.04
CA GLY A 76 16.19 -12.04 -12.75
C GLY A 76 15.49 -13.18 -13.49
N GLY A 77 14.18 -13.32 -13.26
CA GLY A 77 13.36 -14.37 -13.86
C GLY A 77 12.83 -13.97 -15.23
N ILE A 78 11.78 -13.15 -15.26
CA ILE A 78 11.15 -12.66 -16.49
C ILE A 78 11.26 -11.13 -16.56
N PHE A 79 11.62 -10.62 -17.73
CA PHE A 79 11.47 -9.22 -18.10
C PHE A 79 10.53 -9.08 -19.28
N VAL A 80 9.56 -8.18 -19.18
CA VAL A 80 8.60 -7.83 -20.23
C VAL A 80 8.64 -6.32 -20.43
N ILE A 81 8.76 -5.88 -21.68
CA ILE A 81 8.64 -4.47 -22.05
C ILE A 81 7.79 -4.29 -23.29
N ASP A 82 7.06 -3.17 -23.36
CA ASP A 82 6.36 -2.76 -24.58
C ASP A 82 5.42 -3.87 -25.12
N SER A 83 4.63 -4.44 -24.21
CA SER A 83 3.83 -5.65 -24.47
C SER A 83 2.41 -5.48 -23.94
N ALA A 84 1.46 -6.22 -24.52
CA ALA A 84 0.09 -6.27 -24.04
C ALA A 84 -0.42 -7.71 -23.85
N ARG A 85 -1.37 -7.89 -22.93
CA ARG A 85 -2.07 -9.17 -22.70
C ARG A 85 -1.12 -10.32 -22.38
N ILE A 86 -0.13 -10.06 -21.54
CA ILE A 86 0.86 -11.04 -21.11
C ILE A 86 0.34 -11.78 -19.87
N ARG A 87 0.54 -13.10 -19.81
CA ARG A 87 0.08 -13.93 -18.69
C ARG A 87 1.26 -14.69 -18.11
N ILE A 88 1.52 -14.53 -16.81
CA ILE A 88 2.51 -15.29 -16.05
C ILE A 88 1.74 -16.04 -14.97
N ASP A 89 1.52 -17.33 -15.19
CA ASP A 89 0.51 -18.10 -14.48
C ASP A 89 1.11 -19.37 -13.87
N ASN A 90 0.83 -19.65 -12.60
CA ASN A 90 1.31 -20.86 -11.91
C ASN A 90 2.83 -21.12 -12.07
N CYS A 91 3.64 -20.07 -11.97
CA CYS A 91 5.09 -20.15 -12.10
C CYS A 91 5.79 -20.04 -10.74
N PHE A 92 6.99 -20.62 -10.66
CA PHE A 92 7.82 -20.60 -9.44
C PHE A 92 9.13 -19.87 -9.74
N PHE A 93 9.48 -18.87 -8.93
CA PHE A 93 10.68 -18.04 -9.13
C PHE A 93 11.62 -18.19 -7.94
N LEU A 94 12.86 -18.58 -8.21
CA LEU A 94 13.92 -18.77 -7.23
C LEU A 94 15.19 -18.01 -7.59
N HIS A 95 15.93 -17.61 -6.56
CA HIS A 95 17.32 -17.20 -6.67
C HIS A 95 17.56 -16.03 -7.62
N PHE A 96 16.63 -15.09 -7.74
CA PHE A 96 16.89 -13.82 -8.43
C PHE A 96 17.75 -12.90 -7.55
N SER A 97 18.70 -12.17 -8.14
CA SER A 97 19.45 -11.09 -7.47
C SER A 97 18.91 -9.70 -7.83
N THR A 98 18.13 -9.60 -8.91
CA THR A 98 17.46 -8.37 -9.36
C THR A 98 15.94 -8.48 -9.15
N GLN A 99 15.16 -8.75 -10.21
CA GLN A 99 13.72 -8.93 -10.17
C GLN A 99 13.33 -10.37 -10.49
N GLY A 100 12.40 -10.95 -9.71
CA GLY A 100 11.72 -12.18 -10.13
C GLY A 100 10.96 -11.94 -11.44
N ILE A 101 10.09 -10.92 -11.44
CA ILE A 101 9.36 -10.43 -12.60
C ILE A 101 9.51 -8.92 -12.70
N LEU A 102 9.91 -8.43 -13.87
CA LEU A 102 9.96 -7.01 -14.22
C LEU A 102 9.06 -6.74 -15.42
N VAL A 103 8.13 -5.80 -15.28
CA VAL A 103 7.28 -5.31 -16.38
C VAL A 103 7.53 -3.81 -16.55
N GLN A 104 7.79 -3.36 -17.77
CA GLN A 104 8.00 -1.95 -18.10
C GLN A 104 7.18 -1.57 -19.32
N LYS A 105 6.45 -0.44 -19.26
CA LYS A 105 5.57 -0.01 -20.36
C LYS A 105 4.54 -1.07 -20.79
N GLY A 106 3.71 -0.72 -21.77
CA GLY A 106 2.58 -1.55 -22.18
C GLY A 106 1.48 -1.61 -21.12
N HIS A 107 0.52 -2.53 -21.29
CA HIS A 107 -0.65 -2.66 -20.42
C HIS A 107 -1.12 -4.12 -20.34
N GLU A 108 -1.98 -4.44 -19.37
CA GLU A 108 -2.65 -5.76 -19.30
C GLU A 108 -1.71 -6.96 -19.12
N THR A 109 -0.68 -6.84 -18.26
CA THR A 109 0.07 -8.01 -17.78
C THR A 109 -0.62 -8.60 -16.55
N PHE A 110 -0.97 -9.88 -16.60
CA PHE A 110 -1.60 -10.60 -15.51
C PHE A 110 -0.63 -11.63 -14.92
N ILE A 111 -0.37 -11.52 -13.63
CA ILE A 111 0.52 -12.41 -12.87
C ILE A 111 -0.34 -13.13 -11.84
N SER A 112 -0.51 -14.44 -11.98
CA SER A 112 -1.46 -15.23 -11.19
C SER A 112 -0.86 -16.51 -10.62
N SER A 113 -1.28 -16.89 -9.40
CA SER A 113 -0.99 -18.21 -8.82
C SER A 113 0.50 -18.56 -8.72
N CYS A 114 1.37 -17.56 -8.57
CA CYS A 114 2.82 -17.74 -8.57
C CYS A 114 3.41 -17.80 -7.15
N PHE A 115 4.60 -18.39 -7.06
CA PHE A 115 5.44 -18.38 -5.85
C PHE A 115 6.78 -17.73 -6.18
N LEU A 116 7.20 -16.74 -5.38
CA LEU A 116 8.44 -16.01 -5.65
C LEU A 116 9.31 -15.88 -4.39
N GLY A 117 10.60 -16.19 -4.53
CA GLY A 117 11.56 -15.80 -3.53
C GLY A 117 13.03 -15.86 -3.97
N GLN A 118 13.83 -14.92 -3.49
CA GLN A 118 15.27 -14.87 -3.68
C GLN A 118 15.97 -16.08 -3.03
N VAL A 119 15.46 -16.56 -1.90
CA VAL A 119 15.97 -17.73 -1.17
C VAL A 119 14.81 -18.65 -0.84
N SER A 120 14.92 -19.94 -1.15
CA SER A 120 13.91 -20.94 -0.76
C SER A 120 13.80 -21.02 0.77
N THR A 121 12.68 -20.57 1.32
CA THR A 121 12.40 -20.58 2.76
C THR A 121 10.90 -20.63 3.03
N VAL A 122 10.53 -21.02 4.25
CA VAL A 122 9.16 -20.99 4.79
C VAL A 122 9.02 -19.98 5.94
N GLY A 123 9.96 -19.03 6.03
CA GLY A 123 10.07 -18.06 7.12
C GLY A 123 11.19 -18.38 8.12
N GLY A 124 11.69 -17.36 8.80
CA GLY A 124 12.74 -17.50 9.82
C GLY A 124 14.14 -17.82 9.27
N ASP A 125 14.42 -17.45 8.01
CA ASP A 125 15.74 -17.65 7.42
C ASP A 125 16.81 -16.79 8.11
N LYS A 126 17.93 -17.40 8.51
CA LYS A 126 19.01 -16.68 9.22
C LYS A 126 19.66 -15.58 8.38
N GLY A 127 19.58 -15.68 7.05
CA GLY A 127 20.10 -14.74 6.08
C GLY A 127 19.10 -13.68 5.62
N GLU A 128 17.88 -13.63 6.17
CA GLU A 128 16.80 -12.74 5.74
C GLU A 128 17.21 -11.25 5.65
N ARG A 129 18.04 -10.79 6.60
CA ARG A 129 18.59 -9.42 6.61
C ARG A 129 19.37 -9.09 5.33
N GLY A 130 19.95 -10.10 4.68
CA GLY A 130 20.71 -10.00 3.44
C GLY A 130 19.87 -10.09 2.17
N PHE A 131 18.57 -10.35 2.25
CA PHE A 131 17.71 -10.31 1.06
C PHE A 131 17.74 -8.90 0.45
N SER A 132 17.85 -8.86 -0.88
CA SER A 132 18.15 -7.67 -1.67
C SER A 132 17.28 -7.53 -2.92
N GLY A 133 16.74 -8.63 -3.44
CA GLY A 133 15.97 -8.64 -4.68
C GLY A 133 14.57 -8.05 -4.52
N THR A 134 13.91 -7.81 -5.65
CA THR A 134 12.49 -7.44 -5.73
C THR A 134 11.73 -8.61 -6.36
N ALA A 135 10.65 -9.09 -5.76
CA ALA A 135 9.96 -10.23 -6.37
C ALA A 135 9.20 -9.83 -7.64
N ILE A 136 8.39 -8.76 -7.58
CA ILE A 136 7.65 -8.24 -8.73
C ILE A 136 7.81 -6.72 -8.81
N GLN A 137 8.15 -6.21 -9.99
CA GLN A 137 8.17 -4.78 -10.28
C GLN A 137 7.29 -4.46 -11.48
N LEU A 138 6.29 -3.60 -11.28
CA LEU A 138 5.39 -3.10 -12.33
C LEU A 138 5.64 -1.60 -12.58
N SER A 139 6.36 -1.33 -13.67
CA SER A 139 6.56 0.00 -14.26
C SER A 139 5.67 0.16 -15.50
N SER A 140 4.42 -0.25 -15.42
CA SER A 140 3.39 -0.13 -16.47
C SER A 140 1.99 -0.06 -15.86
N ASN A 141 0.97 0.21 -16.67
CA ASN A 141 -0.41 0.40 -16.24
C ASN A 141 -1.32 -0.80 -16.53
N ASP A 142 -2.50 -0.80 -15.89
CA ASP A 142 -3.60 -1.75 -16.15
C ASP A 142 -3.22 -3.23 -15.98
N ASN A 143 -2.34 -3.53 -15.04
CA ASN A 143 -1.92 -4.89 -14.72
C ASN A 143 -2.67 -5.45 -13.51
N ALA A 144 -2.63 -6.78 -13.37
CA ALA A 144 -3.19 -7.49 -12.23
C ALA A 144 -2.17 -8.46 -11.63
N ILE A 145 -2.04 -8.41 -10.30
CA ILE A 145 -1.30 -9.39 -9.51
C ILE A 145 -2.32 -10.10 -8.62
N THR A 146 -2.51 -11.40 -8.80
CA THR A 146 -3.57 -12.18 -8.13
C THR A 146 -3.03 -13.49 -7.54
N ASP A 147 -3.37 -13.80 -6.29
CA ASP A 147 -3.12 -15.11 -5.67
C ASP A 147 -1.63 -15.52 -5.67
N ILE A 148 -0.76 -14.68 -5.11
CA ILE A 148 0.70 -14.87 -5.11
C ILE A 148 1.22 -15.05 -3.69
N ALA A 149 2.19 -15.95 -3.50
CA ALA A 149 2.99 -15.99 -2.28
C ALA A 149 4.42 -15.50 -2.53
N ILE A 150 4.87 -14.51 -1.76
CA ILE A 150 6.22 -13.94 -1.83
C ILE A 150 6.93 -14.22 -0.51
N PHE A 151 7.91 -15.11 -0.55
CA PHE A 151 8.51 -15.71 0.65
C PHE A 151 9.94 -15.25 0.95
N SER A 152 10.59 -14.55 0.03
CA SER A 152 11.89 -13.90 0.28
C SER A 152 12.24 -12.87 -0.79
N ALA A 153 12.43 -11.64 -0.37
CA ALA A 153 12.82 -10.50 -1.21
C ALA A 153 13.01 -9.30 -0.28
N ALA A 154 13.84 -8.33 -0.65
CA ALA A 154 13.85 -7.04 0.03
C ALA A 154 12.53 -6.29 -0.16
N ILE A 155 11.99 -6.34 -1.38
CA ILE A 155 10.70 -5.75 -1.73
C ILE A 155 9.84 -6.86 -2.35
N GLY A 156 8.66 -7.12 -1.81
CA GLY A 156 7.72 -8.06 -2.41
C GLY A 156 7.23 -7.54 -3.75
N ILE A 157 6.43 -6.47 -3.71
CA ILE A 157 5.87 -5.84 -4.92
C ILE A 157 6.29 -4.37 -4.96
N LEU A 158 6.83 -3.91 -6.10
CA LEU A 158 7.11 -2.52 -6.39
C LEU A 158 6.17 -2.02 -7.50
N LEU A 159 5.29 -1.09 -7.17
CA LEU A 159 4.37 -0.44 -8.11
C LEU A 159 4.87 0.96 -8.45
N ILE A 160 5.14 1.19 -9.73
CA ILE A 160 5.55 2.48 -10.29
C ILE A 160 4.49 3.01 -11.27
N GLY A 161 3.89 2.13 -12.07
CA GLY A 161 2.83 2.48 -13.00
C GLY A 161 1.44 2.50 -12.34
N GLN A 162 0.46 3.03 -13.08
CA GLN A 162 -0.86 3.39 -12.57
C GLN A 162 -1.92 2.31 -12.78
N ALA A 163 -3.09 2.49 -12.16
CA ALA A 163 -4.30 1.70 -12.40
C ALA A 163 -4.16 0.18 -12.12
N ASN A 164 -3.10 -0.23 -11.45
CA ASN A 164 -2.81 -1.63 -11.14
C ASN A 164 -3.69 -2.16 -10.00
N ILE A 165 -3.97 -3.46 -10.02
CA ILE A 165 -4.62 -4.17 -8.90
C ILE A 165 -3.71 -5.26 -8.34
N VAL A 166 -3.64 -5.33 -7.01
CA VAL A 166 -2.95 -6.37 -6.25
C VAL A 166 -3.97 -7.02 -5.32
N THR A 167 -4.21 -8.33 -5.47
CA THR A 167 -5.18 -9.03 -4.63
C THR A 167 -4.82 -10.48 -4.34
N GLY A 168 -5.21 -10.99 -3.18
CA GLY A 168 -4.90 -12.37 -2.77
C GLY A 168 -3.39 -12.62 -2.58
N VAL A 169 -2.60 -11.56 -2.35
CA VAL A 169 -1.14 -11.69 -2.22
C VAL A 169 -0.75 -11.90 -0.76
N HIS A 170 0.06 -12.92 -0.50
CA HIS A 170 0.71 -13.16 0.78
C HIS A 170 2.19 -12.74 0.74
N CYS A 171 2.52 -11.64 1.42
CA CYS A 171 3.90 -11.17 1.57
C CYS A 171 4.44 -11.56 2.95
N TYR A 172 5.33 -12.54 2.98
CA TYR A 172 6.15 -12.90 4.14
C TYR A 172 7.65 -12.90 3.76
N ASN A 173 8.00 -11.92 2.91
CA ASN A 173 9.38 -11.66 2.51
C ASN A 173 10.18 -11.01 3.65
N LYS A 174 11.28 -10.30 3.35
CA LYS A 174 12.09 -9.62 4.35
C LYS A 174 11.23 -8.71 5.24
N ALA A 175 11.21 -8.97 6.54
CA ALA A 175 10.45 -8.23 7.52
C ALA A 175 10.80 -6.74 7.51
N THR A 176 9.82 -5.90 7.83
CA THR A 176 10.02 -4.44 7.92
C THR A 176 10.99 -4.05 9.02
N ALA A 177 11.07 -4.81 10.12
CA ALA A 177 12.09 -4.64 11.15
C ALA A 177 13.54 -4.82 10.62
N PHE A 178 13.72 -5.49 9.48
CA PHE A 178 15.02 -5.65 8.81
C PHE A 178 15.18 -4.72 7.59
N GLY A 179 14.24 -3.80 7.37
CA GLY A 179 14.25 -2.86 6.25
C GLY A 179 13.64 -3.41 4.97
N GLY A 180 12.89 -4.52 5.03
CA GLY A 180 12.11 -5.00 3.89
C GLY A 180 10.73 -4.34 3.78
N VAL A 181 10.14 -4.47 2.60
CA VAL A 181 8.81 -3.91 2.28
C VAL A 181 7.98 -4.99 1.61
N GLY A 182 6.73 -5.16 2.03
CA GLY A 182 5.80 -6.11 1.41
C GLY A 182 5.33 -5.57 0.07
N ILE A 183 4.73 -4.36 0.08
CA ILE A 183 4.27 -3.66 -1.12
C ILE A 183 4.73 -2.21 -1.05
N LEU A 184 5.46 -1.74 -2.06
CA LEU A 184 5.90 -0.36 -2.21
C LEU A 184 5.13 0.30 -3.36
N VAL A 185 4.37 1.35 -3.06
CA VAL A 185 3.63 2.17 -4.02
C VAL A 185 4.36 3.50 -4.17
N LYS A 186 4.91 3.76 -5.36
CA LYS A 186 5.58 5.02 -5.66
C LYS A 186 4.56 6.12 -5.96
N SER A 187 4.97 7.38 -5.84
CA SER A 187 4.11 8.56 -6.08
C SER A 187 3.55 8.67 -7.50
N THR A 188 4.10 7.91 -8.45
CA THR A 188 3.56 7.82 -9.82
C THR A 188 2.49 6.73 -9.98
N ALA A 189 2.32 5.82 -9.02
CA ALA A 189 1.44 4.67 -9.09
C ALA A 189 0.01 4.99 -8.62
N GLU A 190 -0.56 6.05 -9.19
CA GLU A 190 -1.92 6.50 -8.92
C GLU A 190 -2.96 5.45 -9.35
N LEU A 191 -4.19 5.56 -8.83
CA LEU A 191 -5.31 4.64 -9.16
C LEU A 191 -5.04 3.17 -8.75
N THR A 192 -4.10 2.93 -7.83
CA THR A 192 -3.74 1.59 -7.37
C THR A 192 -4.79 1.02 -6.40
N ARG A 193 -5.12 -0.25 -6.59
CA ARG A 193 -6.02 -1.01 -5.70
C ARG A 193 -5.27 -2.18 -5.06
N ILE A 194 -5.29 -2.29 -3.74
CA ILE A 194 -4.71 -3.37 -2.96
C ILE A 194 -5.85 -3.96 -2.12
N ASP A 195 -6.26 -5.19 -2.41
CA ASP A 195 -7.45 -5.80 -1.83
C ASP A 195 -7.19 -7.24 -1.38
N ASN A 196 -7.62 -7.61 -0.17
CA ASN A 196 -7.55 -8.99 0.31
C ASN A 196 -6.11 -9.57 0.29
N CYS A 197 -5.14 -8.76 0.69
CA CYS A 197 -3.74 -9.19 0.83
C CYS A 197 -3.42 -9.57 2.28
N TYR A 198 -2.50 -10.52 2.45
CA TYR A 198 -1.95 -10.91 3.75
C TYR A 198 -0.48 -10.45 3.84
N LEU A 199 -0.22 -9.53 4.77
CA LEU A 199 1.10 -8.98 5.06
C LEU A 199 1.59 -9.56 6.39
N ASP A 200 2.65 -10.38 6.35
CA ASP A 200 3.22 -11.04 7.53
C ASP A 200 4.58 -10.41 7.85
N PHE A 201 4.67 -9.65 8.95
CA PHE A 201 5.82 -8.84 9.38
C PHE A 201 6.31 -7.77 8.37
N THR A 202 5.56 -7.53 7.28
CA THR A 202 5.94 -6.60 6.22
C THR A 202 4.93 -5.46 6.05
N ALA A 203 5.42 -4.27 5.76
CA ALA A 203 4.59 -3.10 5.59
C ALA A 203 4.14 -2.90 4.14
N ILE A 204 3.02 -2.20 3.96
CA ILE A 204 2.75 -1.43 2.75
C ILE A 204 3.34 -0.04 2.94
N VAL A 205 4.19 0.41 2.02
CA VAL A 205 4.77 1.76 2.02
C VAL A 205 4.25 2.52 0.81
N MET A 206 3.72 3.73 1.03
CA MET A 206 3.17 4.57 -0.04
C MET A 206 3.81 5.95 -0.01
N GLU A 207 4.33 6.37 -1.16
CA GLU A 207 4.92 7.70 -1.35
C GLU A 207 3.91 8.64 -2.01
N ASP A 208 3.61 9.78 -1.38
CA ASP A 208 2.61 10.77 -1.84
C ASP A 208 1.38 10.16 -2.55
N PRO A 209 0.60 9.26 -1.90
CA PRO A 209 -0.39 8.47 -2.63
C PRO A 209 -1.55 9.33 -3.14
N VAL A 210 -1.89 9.11 -4.43
CA VAL A 210 -3.03 9.71 -5.11
C VAL A 210 -3.98 8.62 -5.60
N GLN A 211 -5.22 8.64 -5.13
CA GLN A 211 -6.27 7.68 -5.48
C GLN A 211 -5.86 6.22 -5.27
N VAL A 212 -5.31 5.91 -4.11
CA VAL A 212 -4.94 4.55 -3.72
C VAL A 212 -5.99 3.96 -2.79
N HIS A 213 -6.34 2.69 -2.97
CA HIS A 213 -7.30 1.97 -2.14
C HIS A 213 -6.65 0.72 -1.52
N VAL A 214 -6.72 0.58 -0.19
CA VAL A 214 -6.23 -0.57 0.58
C VAL A 214 -7.37 -1.12 1.42
N THR A 215 -7.81 -2.35 1.15
CA THR A 215 -8.95 -2.93 1.86
C THR A 215 -8.88 -4.44 2.05
N ASN A 216 -9.69 -4.95 3.00
CA ASN A 216 -9.85 -6.37 3.34
C ASN A 216 -8.54 -7.11 3.64
N GLY A 217 -7.47 -6.38 3.99
CA GLY A 217 -6.17 -6.97 4.25
C GLY A 217 -6.05 -7.56 5.65
N LEU A 218 -5.20 -8.58 5.77
CA LEU A 218 -4.70 -9.11 7.04
C LEU A 218 -3.26 -8.66 7.24
N PHE A 219 -2.97 -7.96 8.32
CA PHE A 219 -1.64 -7.51 8.69
C PHE A 219 -1.25 -8.22 10.00
N LEU A 220 -0.23 -9.08 9.96
CA LEU A 220 0.25 -9.86 11.10
C LEU A 220 1.67 -9.45 11.48
N GLY A 221 2.03 -9.61 12.76
CA GLY A 221 3.41 -9.50 13.21
C GLY A 221 3.92 -8.06 13.19
N ASP A 222 3.09 -7.11 13.63
CA ASP A 222 3.37 -5.67 13.57
C ASP A 222 3.44 -5.09 12.14
N ALA A 223 3.00 -5.85 11.13
CA ALA A 223 2.78 -5.33 9.79
C ALA A 223 1.82 -4.14 9.80
N ASN A 224 2.12 -3.11 9.00
CA ASN A 224 1.41 -1.85 9.04
C ASN A 224 1.40 -1.16 7.67
N VAL A 225 0.82 0.04 7.62
CA VAL A 225 0.89 0.94 6.47
C VAL A 225 1.72 2.17 6.82
N VAL A 226 2.70 2.51 5.99
CA VAL A 226 3.55 3.70 6.14
C VAL A 226 3.24 4.69 5.02
N LEU A 227 2.86 5.90 5.38
CA LEU A 227 2.63 7.02 4.47
C LEU A 227 3.83 7.94 4.48
N LYS A 228 4.49 8.08 3.33
CA LYS A 228 5.73 8.82 3.18
C LYS A 228 5.55 10.02 2.26
N PRO A 229 5.77 11.26 2.74
CA PRO A 229 5.77 12.43 1.89
C PRO A 229 7.10 12.54 1.12
N LEU A 230 7.04 12.75 -0.20
CA LEU A 230 8.19 13.24 -0.99
C LEU A 230 7.99 14.71 -1.37
N LYS A 231 6.79 15.03 -1.85
CA LYS A 231 6.29 16.38 -2.14
C LYS A 231 5.31 16.86 -1.07
N GLY A 232 4.87 15.98 -0.16
CA GLY A 232 3.96 16.30 0.93
C GLY A 232 2.50 16.32 0.51
N GLN A 233 2.14 15.55 -0.52
CA GLN A 233 0.78 15.52 -1.07
C GLN A 233 0.15 14.14 -0.87
N ILE A 234 -1.09 14.13 -0.38
CA ILE A 234 -1.88 12.91 -0.26
C ILE A 234 -3.34 13.22 -0.62
N SER A 235 -3.90 12.45 -1.55
CA SER A 235 -5.23 12.73 -2.08
C SER A 235 -6.00 11.47 -2.46
N GLY A 236 -7.26 11.34 -2.04
CA GLY A 236 -8.10 10.21 -2.47
C GLY A 236 -7.64 8.85 -1.94
N LEU A 237 -6.89 8.81 -0.84
CA LEU A 237 -6.42 7.59 -0.21
C LEU A 237 -7.53 6.97 0.65
N ASN A 238 -7.76 5.68 0.48
CA ASN A 238 -8.66 4.89 1.31
C ASN A 238 -7.91 3.72 1.95
N ILE A 239 -7.91 3.61 3.27
CA ILE A 239 -7.40 2.43 4.01
C ILE A 239 -8.51 1.95 4.94
N VAL A 240 -9.27 0.96 4.51
CA VAL A 240 -10.55 0.59 5.16
C VAL A 240 -10.76 -0.91 5.29
N ASN A 241 -11.46 -1.34 6.34
CA ASN A 241 -11.87 -2.75 6.54
C ASN A 241 -10.69 -3.73 6.64
N ASN A 242 -9.56 -3.31 7.20
CA ASN A 242 -8.39 -4.18 7.40
C ASN A 242 -8.28 -4.67 8.84
N MET A 243 -7.69 -5.85 9.02
CA MET A 243 -7.37 -6.42 10.33
C MET A 243 -5.86 -6.32 10.58
N PHE A 244 -5.48 -5.74 11.72
CA PHE A 244 -4.10 -5.60 12.15
C PHE A 244 -3.88 -6.36 13.46
N ASN A 245 -2.84 -7.18 13.51
CA ASN A 245 -2.49 -7.99 14.67
C ASN A 245 -0.98 -7.94 14.90
N GLY A 246 -0.59 -7.53 16.10
CA GLY A 246 0.80 -7.31 16.47
C GLY A 246 1.09 -7.59 17.94
N ASN A 247 2.29 -7.22 18.36
CA ASN A 247 2.76 -7.44 19.71
C ASN A 247 2.32 -6.28 20.63
N PRO A 248 1.50 -6.54 21.67
CA PRO A 248 1.05 -5.51 22.62
C PRO A 248 2.19 -4.83 23.40
N GLY A 249 3.39 -5.40 23.42
CA GLY A 249 4.57 -4.74 23.99
C GLY A 249 5.18 -3.66 23.09
N ASN A 250 4.97 -3.72 21.78
CA ASN A 250 5.50 -2.76 20.80
C ASN A 250 4.51 -1.63 20.52
N MET A 251 3.21 -1.94 20.53
CA MET A 251 2.12 -0.99 20.23
C MET A 251 2.31 -0.24 18.91
N VAL A 252 2.89 -0.93 17.91
CA VAL A 252 3.11 -0.37 16.57
C VAL A 252 1.78 0.14 16.02
N PRO A 253 1.69 1.38 15.51
CA PRO A 253 0.44 1.86 14.95
C PRO A 253 0.17 1.20 13.60
N ASN A 254 -1.10 0.88 13.34
CA ASN A 254 -1.53 0.32 12.07
C ASN A 254 -1.21 1.26 10.89
N ILE A 255 -1.24 2.57 11.12
CA ILE A 255 -0.81 3.61 10.16
C ILE A 255 0.33 4.43 10.76
N GLN A 256 1.42 4.59 10.01
CA GLN A 256 2.55 5.45 10.34
C GLN A 256 2.69 6.58 9.33
N LEU A 257 3.05 7.76 9.83
CA LEU A 257 3.52 8.87 9.00
C LEU A 257 5.05 8.89 9.07
N ASP A 258 5.73 8.77 7.92
CA ASP A 258 7.19 8.94 7.78
C ASP A 258 7.51 10.38 7.35
N GLY A 259 6.98 11.36 8.08
CA GLY A 259 7.11 12.79 7.79
C GLY A 259 5.76 13.52 7.80
N THR A 260 5.77 14.76 7.28
CA THR A 260 4.59 15.64 7.28
C THR A 260 4.02 15.85 5.88
N PHE A 261 2.70 15.75 5.75
CA PHE A 261 1.96 16.11 4.55
C PHE A 261 1.43 17.55 4.66
N SER A 262 1.78 18.41 3.69
CA SER A 262 1.27 19.78 3.62
C SER A 262 -0.15 19.81 3.06
N THR A 263 -0.48 18.86 2.17
CA THR A 263 -1.79 18.77 1.53
C THR A 263 -2.38 17.39 1.78
N VAL A 264 -3.54 17.34 2.45
CA VAL A 264 -4.33 16.12 2.67
C VAL A 264 -5.74 16.39 2.17
N ASN A 265 -6.18 15.60 1.20
CA ASN A 265 -7.49 15.76 0.58
C ASN A 265 -8.17 14.41 0.40
N GLN A 266 -9.46 14.29 0.73
CA GLN A 266 -10.21 13.04 0.51
C GLN A 266 -9.48 11.78 1.04
N VAL A 267 -8.90 11.86 2.24
CA VAL A 267 -8.18 10.74 2.86
C VAL A 267 -9.07 10.09 3.91
N VAL A 268 -9.41 8.83 3.71
CA VAL A 268 -10.30 8.05 4.56
C VAL A 268 -9.57 6.83 5.11
N ILE A 269 -9.34 6.83 6.41
CA ILE A 269 -8.77 5.71 7.15
C ILE A 269 -9.76 5.38 8.25
N GLN A 270 -10.52 4.30 8.10
CA GLN A 270 -11.61 3.95 9.02
C GLN A 270 -11.95 2.47 8.96
N HIS A 271 -12.76 1.99 9.91
CA HIS A 271 -13.20 0.59 9.98
C HIS A 271 -12.06 -0.43 9.96
N ASN A 272 -10.88 -0.04 10.48
CA ASN A 272 -9.79 -0.97 10.70
C ASN A 272 -9.85 -1.48 12.15
N ASN A 273 -9.52 -2.75 12.36
CA ASN A 273 -9.45 -3.35 13.69
C ASN A 273 -8.00 -3.65 14.05
N VAL A 274 -7.63 -3.39 15.29
CA VAL A 274 -6.29 -3.68 15.82
C VAL A 274 -6.36 -4.64 16.99
N ASN A 275 -5.40 -5.55 17.08
CA ASN A 275 -5.12 -6.37 18.26
C ASN A 275 -3.62 -6.30 18.58
N GLY A 276 -3.26 -5.85 19.79
CA GLY A 276 -1.86 -5.65 20.16
C GLY A 276 -1.13 -4.52 19.42
N MET A 277 -1.86 -3.63 18.76
CA MET A 277 -1.34 -2.50 17.97
C MET A 277 -2.10 -1.20 18.31
N SER A 278 -1.53 -0.05 17.97
CA SER A 278 -2.22 1.25 18.15
C SER A 278 -3.14 1.54 16.96
N LEU A 279 -4.41 1.85 17.23
CA LEU A 279 -5.35 2.26 16.19
C LEU A 279 -5.11 3.71 15.78
N LYS A 280 -4.90 3.91 14.48
CA LYS A 280 -4.87 5.20 13.81
C LYS A 280 -5.98 5.28 12.76
N SER A 281 -6.67 6.41 12.74
CA SER A 281 -7.87 6.67 11.95
C SER A 281 -7.96 8.14 11.53
N THR A 282 -8.65 8.46 10.44
CA THR A 282 -9.02 9.85 10.09
C THR A 282 -10.41 10.23 10.61
N VAL A 283 -11.10 9.30 11.26
CA VAL A 283 -12.39 9.51 11.92
C VAL A 283 -12.29 9.05 13.37
N GLY A 284 -12.97 9.74 14.27
CA GLY A 284 -12.98 9.38 15.69
C GLY A 284 -14.31 9.66 16.35
N GLU A 285 -14.71 8.76 17.24
CA GLU A 285 -15.87 8.95 18.11
C GLU A 285 -15.42 8.78 19.57
N MET A 286 -15.83 9.71 20.43
CA MET A 286 -15.52 9.66 21.86
C MET A 286 -16.71 10.17 22.67
N THR A 287 -16.95 9.53 23.82
CA THR A 287 -17.92 10.02 24.80
C THR A 287 -17.21 10.37 26.09
N VAL A 288 -17.44 11.59 26.59
CA VAL A 288 -16.85 12.12 27.82
C VAL A 288 -17.98 12.46 28.78
N ALA A 289 -18.03 11.76 29.92
CA ALA A 289 -18.97 12.03 30.99
C ALA A 289 -18.28 12.82 32.12
N GLY A 290 -19.01 13.73 32.76
CA GLY A 290 -18.47 14.51 33.86
C GLY A 290 -19.48 15.46 34.50
N ASN A 291 -19.17 15.89 35.73
CA ASN A 291 -19.90 16.94 36.42
C ASN A 291 -19.05 18.21 36.50
N GLY A 292 -19.51 19.27 35.87
CA GLY A 292 -18.78 20.53 35.80
C GLY A 292 -19.23 21.36 34.61
N THR A 293 -18.35 22.23 34.14
CA THR A 293 -18.60 23.17 33.04
C THR A 293 -17.78 22.85 31.79
N LYS A 294 -17.05 21.73 31.77
CA LYS A 294 -16.05 21.44 30.74
C LYS A 294 -15.91 19.94 30.49
N TRP A 295 -15.92 19.55 29.22
CA TRP A 295 -15.69 18.19 28.74
C TRP A 295 -14.63 18.24 27.63
N VAL A 296 -13.60 17.40 27.75
CA VAL A 296 -12.44 17.38 26.85
C VAL A 296 -12.38 16.01 26.17
N ALA A 297 -12.67 15.98 24.87
CA ALA A 297 -12.48 14.80 24.03
C ALA A 297 -11.14 14.93 23.30
N ASP A 298 -10.15 14.12 23.69
CA ASP A 298 -8.80 14.15 23.12
C ASP A 298 -8.61 12.99 22.14
N PHE A 299 -8.49 13.31 20.86
CA PHE A 299 -8.32 12.33 19.79
C PHE A 299 -6.85 12.17 19.34
N SER A 300 -5.89 12.78 20.04
CA SER A 300 -4.47 12.81 19.63
C SER A 300 -3.85 11.42 19.44
N SER A 301 -4.26 10.43 20.25
CA SER A 301 -3.79 9.06 20.13
C SER A 301 -4.41 8.31 18.95
N LEU A 302 -5.61 8.71 18.50
CA LEU A 302 -6.37 8.06 17.44
C LEU A 302 -6.15 8.69 16.06
N LEU A 303 -6.15 10.02 15.98
CA LEU A 303 -6.09 10.69 14.69
C LEU A 303 -4.71 10.56 14.04
N VAL A 304 -4.70 10.40 12.71
CA VAL A 304 -3.49 10.20 11.91
C VAL A 304 -2.74 11.51 11.75
N PHE A 305 -3.43 12.57 11.30
CA PHE A 305 -2.81 13.85 11.03
C PHE A 305 -2.81 14.73 12.30
N PRO A 306 -1.71 15.39 12.64
CA PRO A 306 -1.67 16.32 13.76
C PRO A 306 -2.52 17.56 13.47
N ASP A 307 -3.25 18.03 14.48
CA ASP A 307 -4.00 19.30 14.48
C ASP A 307 -4.86 19.53 13.23
N ARG A 308 -5.68 18.54 12.88
CA ARG A 308 -6.45 18.55 11.62
C ARG A 308 -7.86 18.02 11.79
N ILE A 309 -8.59 18.49 12.79
CA ILE A 309 -10.04 18.28 12.84
C ILE A 309 -10.67 19.23 11.83
N ASN A 310 -11.17 18.68 10.73
CA ASN A 310 -11.85 19.45 9.69
C ASN A 310 -13.32 19.67 10.04
N HIS A 311 -13.98 18.59 10.49
CA HIS A 311 -15.36 18.65 10.94
C HIS A 311 -15.50 17.97 12.29
N PHE A 312 -16.52 18.42 13.02
CA PHE A 312 -17.00 17.74 14.20
C PHE A 312 -18.52 17.79 14.28
N GLN A 313 -19.09 16.82 14.97
CA GLN A 313 -20.47 16.81 15.44
C GLN A 313 -20.44 16.45 16.92
N TYR A 314 -21.35 17.03 17.70
CA TYR A 314 -21.48 16.64 19.10
C TYR A 314 -22.93 16.62 19.54
N SER A 315 -23.22 15.78 20.54
CA SER A 315 -24.44 15.80 21.31
C SER A 315 -24.12 16.06 22.78
N PHE A 316 -25.04 16.73 23.46
CA PHE A 316 -24.91 17.09 24.86
C PHE A 316 -26.12 16.55 25.62
N HIS A 317 -25.90 15.51 26.44
CA HIS A 317 -26.95 14.86 27.22
C HIS A 317 -26.77 15.15 28.71
N ILE A 318 -27.80 15.68 29.36
CA ILE A 318 -27.79 15.97 30.79
C ILE A 318 -28.48 14.82 31.53
N GLN A 319 -27.75 14.17 32.44
CA GLN A 319 -28.21 12.93 33.08
C GLN A 319 -29.21 13.12 34.21
N LYS A 320 -29.43 14.35 34.70
CA LYS A 320 -30.40 14.67 35.75
C LYS A 320 -31.16 15.94 35.40
N GLU A 321 -32.45 15.97 35.73
CA GLU A 321 -33.25 17.20 35.64
C GLU A 321 -32.55 18.33 36.40
N VAL A 322 -32.14 19.36 35.67
CA VAL A 322 -31.59 20.56 36.28
C VAL A 322 -32.80 21.40 36.68
N SER A 323 -33.03 21.57 37.98
CA SER A 323 -34.04 22.49 38.52
C SER A 323 -33.84 23.94 38.06
N ALA A 324 -32.69 24.26 37.44
CA ALA A 324 -32.26 25.57 36.98
C ALA A 324 -32.34 25.78 35.44
N GLY A 325 -33.02 24.90 34.70
CA GLY A 325 -33.24 25.00 33.25
C GLY A 325 -32.10 24.45 32.37
N PHE A 326 -32.16 24.68 31.07
CA PHE A 326 -31.16 24.20 30.10
C PHE A 326 -29.90 25.09 30.13
N PRO A 327 -28.68 24.52 30.27
CA PRO A 327 -27.44 25.27 30.18
C PRO A 327 -27.20 25.74 28.74
N VAL A 328 -26.54 26.89 28.60
CA VAL A 328 -25.96 27.31 27.32
C VAL A 328 -24.63 26.59 27.17
N HIS A 329 -24.40 25.93 26.04
CA HIS A 329 -23.18 25.19 25.77
C HIS A 329 -22.64 25.45 24.36
N ALA A 330 -21.33 25.38 24.20
CA ALA A 330 -20.65 25.56 22.92
C ALA A 330 -19.32 24.79 22.88
N VAL A 331 -18.84 24.55 21.66
CA VAL A 331 -17.46 24.10 21.45
C VAL A 331 -16.55 25.32 21.49
N THR A 332 -15.49 25.26 22.31
CA THR A 332 -14.56 26.37 22.52
C THR A 332 -13.14 26.10 22.02
N ASN A 333 -12.82 24.84 21.70
CA ASN A 333 -11.54 24.46 21.10
C ASN A 333 -11.69 23.23 20.19
N THR A 334 -10.98 23.23 19.06
CA THR A 334 -10.82 22.09 18.15
C THR A 334 -9.36 21.85 17.75
N SER A 335 -8.42 22.60 18.33
CA SER A 335 -7.00 22.51 18.03
C SER A 335 -6.32 21.34 18.76
N ASN A 336 -5.17 20.93 18.24
CA ASN A 336 -4.35 19.82 18.72
C ASN A 336 -5.10 18.49 18.75
N ASN A 337 -6.05 18.28 17.83
CA ASN A 337 -6.92 17.10 17.81
C ASN A 337 -7.79 16.94 19.09
N ILE A 338 -8.08 18.04 19.77
CA ILE A 338 -8.89 18.06 20.99
C ILE A 338 -10.16 18.86 20.73
N VAL A 339 -11.31 18.28 21.04
CA VAL A 339 -12.59 19.00 21.09
C VAL A 339 -12.95 19.32 22.53
N VAL A 340 -13.11 20.60 22.83
CA VAL A 340 -13.55 21.07 24.16
C VAL A 340 -14.96 21.62 24.06
N VAL A 341 -15.86 21.04 24.84
CA VAL A 341 -17.23 21.55 25.03
C VAL A 341 -17.33 22.17 26.41
N GLU A 342 -17.82 23.40 26.49
CA GLU A 342 -18.02 24.14 27.74
C GLU A 342 -19.46 24.60 27.89
N SER A 343 -19.91 24.73 29.14
CA SER A 343 -21.23 25.23 29.51
C SER A 343 -21.14 26.40 30.49
N ASP A 344 -22.16 27.27 30.46
CA ASP A 344 -22.27 28.43 31.36
C ASP A 344 -22.51 28.04 32.83
N LYS A 345 -23.06 26.84 33.05
CA LYS A 345 -23.40 26.29 34.37
C LYS A 345 -22.86 24.89 34.55
N ALA A 346 -22.53 24.55 35.79
CA ALA A 346 -22.12 23.20 36.14
C ALA A 346 -23.31 22.23 36.00
N VAL A 347 -23.14 21.19 35.20
CA VAL A 347 -24.13 20.12 35.04
C VAL A 347 -23.45 18.76 35.01
N ASN A 348 -24.19 17.72 35.39
CA ASN A 348 -23.76 16.34 35.17
C ASN A 348 -24.12 15.94 33.73
N GLY A 349 -23.16 16.11 32.83
CA GLY A 349 -23.33 15.98 31.39
C GLY A 349 -22.51 14.84 30.78
N VAL A 350 -23.01 14.34 29.66
CA VAL A 350 -22.34 13.40 28.76
C VAL A 350 -22.24 14.08 27.40
N VAL A 351 -21.02 14.20 26.89
CA VAL A 351 -20.74 14.77 25.58
C VAL A 351 -20.23 13.66 24.68
N SER A 352 -20.98 13.35 23.62
CA SER A 352 -20.54 12.44 22.57
C SER A 352 -20.10 13.28 21.37
N VAL A 353 -18.86 13.11 20.94
CA VAL A 353 -18.21 13.85 19.85
C VAL A 353 -17.81 12.88 18.75
N ALA A 354 -18.12 13.23 17.51
CA ALA A 354 -17.59 12.61 16.30
C ALA A 354 -16.74 13.64 15.53
N VAL A 355 -15.58 13.24 15.03
CA VAL A 355 -14.64 14.10 14.29
C VAL A 355 -14.15 13.43 13.01
N ASP A 356 -13.78 14.23 12.01
CA ASP A 356 -13.10 13.78 10.79
C ASP A 356 -11.98 14.73 10.35
N GLN A 357 -11.02 14.20 9.56
CA GLN A 357 -9.82 14.94 9.08
C GLN A 357 -9.78 15.20 7.57
N PHE A 358 -10.89 14.96 6.86
CA PHE A 358 -10.94 15.07 5.39
C PHE A 358 -11.85 16.21 4.93
N ASN A 359 -11.56 16.77 3.76
CA ASN A 359 -12.37 17.83 3.15
C ASN A 359 -13.65 17.23 2.55
N ARG A 360 -14.76 17.97 2.60
CA ARG A 360 -16.01 17.70 1.86
C ARG A 360 -16.05 18.45 0.53
N ILE A 361 -16.98 18.08 -0.35
CA ILE A 361 -17.19 18.77 -1.64
C ILE A 361 -17.47 20.26 -1.37
N GLY A 362 -16.69 21.14 -1.99
CA GLY A 362 -16.81 22.60 -1.83
C GLY A 362 -15.84 23.20 -0.81
N GLU A 363 -15.17 22.39 -0.01
CA GLU A 363 -14.13 22.85 0.92
C GLU A 363 -12.78 22.83 0.23
N THR A 364 -12.21 24.01 0.00
CA THR A 364 -10.80 24.11 -0.35
C THR A 364 -9.97 23.93 0.91
N SER A 365 -8.86 23.21 0.82
CA SER A 365 -7.81 23.20 1.84
C SER A 365 -7.15 24.58 1.93
N SER A 366 -7.89 25.57 2.43
CA SER A 366 -7.36 26.86 2.84
C SER A 366 -6.87 26.74 4.28
N LEU A 367 -5.84 25.93 4.49
CA LEU A 367 -5.01 26.05 5.68
C LEU A 367 -3.72 26.74 5.24
N LYS A 368 -3.65 28.04 5.54
CA LYS A 368 -2.37 28.71 5.76
C LYS A 368 -1.73 28.01 6.96
N VAL A 369 -0.56 27.42 6.73
CA VAL A 369 0.38 27.04 7.81
C VAL A 369 0.77 28.29 8.59
#